data_AF-A0A0F9MWC5-F1
#
_entry.id   AF-A0A0F9MWC5-F1
#
_cell.length_a   1.000
_cell.length_b   1.000
_cell.length_c   1.000
_cell.angle_alpha   90.00
_cell.angle_beta   90.00
_cell.angle_gamma   90.00
#
_symmetry.space_group_name_H-M   'P 1'
#
loop_
_entity.id
_entity.type
_entity.pdbx_description
1 polymer ?
#
loop_
_entity_poly.entity_id
_entity_poly.type
_entity_poly.pdbx_seq_one_letter_code
_entity_poly.pdbx_strand_id
1 'polypeptide(L)'
;MKYAHKLTKNAAIQKPSRFIFTDTETIETEQPKNTFYHRLKLGCAIFTNIRDSGKTNDRYLNYNTKKEFWGNVDLFCKNGTRTYLYCHNQHFDFSVLAGSQQLPSRGWKLKNFFINSNCFIMRFKKDKKTLFILDSGNIIKMSLDEIGETLGRPKLKVDFKTVSMEKLAIYCERDTDILRDFVLAFREFVQKHDLGNFRFTIASQSFTAFRHRFMKHDIFIHDNMEVIALERESYRGGINEAYFIGILDDEIYRSVDVNSLYSHVMRNNKFPTKLKWFAKNVTIDYLKDLLVDYAVTARVLVDIDEPVFPYKTDKVYYPIGRFITVLTTPALKYALSKNWIKEVMETAIYEQEYIFKEYVDFFYGLKRYYKKAENPVYYMITKFFLNGLTGKWGQRSQKYIEIGECNSWEYSIEEIGDLDTHERWTEIRIGGKIYREGKKQESFDSFVAIVAHITAFAREHTIKLRYKAGVENTFYIDTDSLTVNEKGYLNLKDELDEFELGMLQVQEVANRVEIRGSKDYKFGDKEKIKGIRKDAVYLGNNQYSQLHFMKTRSMMRLGIQNRAIMRRVTKKLKRVYDKGKVLESGFVQPYTLPADLAFLT
;
A
#
# COMPACT_ATOMS: atom_id res chain seq x y z
N MET A 1 9.33 17.53 14.23
CA MET A 1 8.50 18.43 13.39
C MET A 1 9.06 18.32 11.98
N LYS A 2 8.28 18.53 10.92
CA LYS A 2 8.86 18.67 9.57
C LYS A 2 9.53 20.05 9.52
N TYR A 3 10.75 20.11 9.03
CA TYR A 3 11.47 21.36 8.80
C TYR A 3 12.28 21.24 7.52
N ALA A 4 12.61 22.36 6.89
CA ALA A 4 13.36 22.37 5.64
C ALA A 4 14.77 21.77 5.81
N HIS A 5 15.14 20.82 4.96
CA HIS A 5 16.44 20.17 5.02
C HIS A 5 16.81 19.51 3.69
N LYS A 6 18.10 19.26 3.49
CA LYS A 6 18.59 18.41 2.40
C LYS A 6 18.42 16.94 2.77
N LEU A 7 17.78 16.16 1.90
CA LEU A 7 17.61 14.73 2.11
C LEU A 7 18.98 14.04 2.18
N THR A 8 19.22 13.26 3.24
CA THR A 8 20.55 12.71 3.52
C THR A 8 20.76 11.34 2.86
N LYS A 9 21.96 11.11 2.32
CA LYS A 9 22.38 9.78 1.85
C LYS A 9 22.42 8.77 3.01
N ASN A 10 22.17 7.50 2.71
CA ASN A 10 22.32 6.42 3.69
C ASN A 10 23.61 5.64 3.40
N ALA A 11 24.67 5.81 4.20
CA ALA A 11 25.90 5.03 4.04
C ALA A 11 25.91 3.72 4.85
N ALA A 12 24.99 3.56 5.79
CA ALA A 12 25.00 2.45 6.73
C ALA A 12 24.36 1.18 6.14
N ILE A 13 24.98 0.03 6.50
CA ILE A 13 24.54 -1.32 6.17
C ILE A 13 24.42 -2.11 7.48
N GLN A 14 23.19 -2.31 7.94
CA GLN A 14 22.87 -3.16 9.08
C GLN A 14 22.31 -4.49 8.59
N LYS A 15 22.94 -5.58 9.06
CA LYS A 15 22.59 -6.96 8.74
C LYS A 15 21.98 -7.63 9.97
N PRO A 16 20.65 -7.81 10.04
CA PRO A 16 20.04 -8.60 11.10
C PRO A 16 20.58 -10.04 11.09
N SER A 17 20.81 -10.61 12.27
CA SER A 17 21.36 -11.97 12.41
C SER A 17 20.58 -12.87 13.38
N ARG A 18 19.64 -12.32 14.16
CA ARG A 18 18.84 -13.08 15.14
C ARG A 18 17.36 -12.97 14.83
N PHE A 19 16.76 -14.04 14.35
CA PHE A 19 15.35 -14.09 13.97
C PHE A 19 14.59 -15.14 14.77
N ILE A 20 13.31 -14.88 14.96
CA ILE A 20 12.34 -15.84 15.46
C ILE A 20 11.19 -15.82 14.45
N PHE A 21 10.83 -16.98 13.93
CA PHE A 21 9.65 -17.15 13.07
C PHE A 21 8.65 -17.98 13.83
N THR A 22 7.36 -17.64 13.76
CA THR A 22 6.35 -18.45 14.43
C THR A 22 5.00 -18.33 13.74
N ASP A 23 4.27 -19.44 13.77
CA ASP A 23 2.90 -19.57 13.32
C ASP A 23 2.06 -20.27 14.41
N THR A 24 0.75 -20.02 14.45
CA THR A 24 -0.14 -20.56 15.47
C THR A 24 -1.42 -21.17 14.92
N GLU A 25 -1.69 -22.38 15.38
CA GLU A 25 -2.95 -23.07 15.19
C GLU A 25 -3.86 -22.89 16.40
N THR A 26 -5.16 -22.78 16.14
CA THR A 26 -6.12 -22.39 17.17
C THR A 26 -7.29 -23.33 17.31
N ILE A 27 -7.80 -23.43 18.55
CA ILE A 27 -9.13 -23.96 18.81
C ILE A 27 -10.09 -22.79 18.63
N GLU A 28 -11.03 -22.95 17.71
CA GLU A 28 -12.13 -22.03 17.50
C GLU A 28 -13.26 -22.35 18.49
N THR A 29 -13.82 -21.32 19.11
CA THR A 29 -15.03 -21.43 19.92
C THR A 29 -16.01 -20.39 19.44
N GLU A 30 -17.18 -20.83 18.97
CA GLU A 30 -18.26 -19.95 18.59
C GLU A 30 -18.84 -19.24 19.83
N GLN A 31 -19.22 -17.98 19.64
CA GLN A 31 -19.79 -17.08 20.63
C GLN A 31 -21.03 -16.41 20.02
N PRO A 32 -21.91 -15.81 20.85
CA PRO A 32 -23.08 -15.10 20.35
C PRO A 32 -22.74 -14.05 19.28
N LYS A 33 -23.75 -13.73 18.45
CA LYS A 33 -23.65 -12.72 17.37
C LYS A 33 -22.63 -13.08 16.27
N ASN A 34 -22.48 -14.38 15.96
CA ASN A 34 -21.58 -14.91 14.94
C ASN A 34 -20.11 -14.49 15.14
N THR A 35 -19.65 -14.57 16.38
CA THR A 35 -18.29 -14.22 16.78
C THR A 35 -17.53 -15.49 17.12
N PHE A 36 -16.30 -15.62 16.66
CA PHE A 36 -15.46 -16.81 16.85
C PHE A 36 -14.21 -16.40 17.61
N TYR A 37 -14.00 -17.02 18.78
CA TYR A 37 -12.82 -16.80 19.60
C TYR A 37 -11.77 -17.86 19.30
N HIS A 38 -10.54 -17.41 19.12
CA HIS A 38 -9.40 -18.29 18.82
C HIS A 38 -8.43 -18.31 19.99
N ARG A 39 -8.12 -19.51 20.47
CA ARG A 39 -7.11 -19.78 21.51
C ARG A 39 -6.04 -20.72 20.97
N LEU A 40 -4.82 -20.57 21.46
CA LEU A 40 -3.69 -21.41 21.07
C LEU A 40 -4.03 -22.90 21.26
N LYS A 41 -3.92 -23.67 20.19
CA LYS A 41 -3.97 -25.14 20.17
C LYS A 41 -2.55 -25.70 20.11
N LEU A 42 -1.77 -25.17 19.18
CA LEU A 42 -0.42 -25.57 18.85
C LEU A 42 0.26 -24.37 18.19
N GLY A 43 1.56 -24.24 18.32
CA GLY A 43 2.35 -23.37 17.48
C GLY A 43 3.70 -23.99 17.19
N CYS A 44 4.31 -23.51 16.12
CA CYS A 44 5.67 -23.83 15.75
C CYS A 44 6.50 -22.54 15.78
N ALA A 45 7.73 -22.64 16.24
CA ALA A 45 8.70 -21.55 16.21
C ALA A 45 10.07 -22.01 15.72
N ILE A 46 10.69 -21.20 14.88
CA ILE A 46 12.07 -21.40 14.41
C ILE A 46 12.93 -20.24 14.92
N PHE A 47 13.93 -20.56 15.74
CA PHE A 47 14.90 -19.62 16.27
C PHE A 47 16.16 -19.67 15.42
N THR A 48 16.33 -18.67 14.54
CA THR A 48 17.42 -18.64 13.55
C THR A 48 18.51 -17.66 13.98
N ASN A 49 19.74 -18.15 14.10
CA ASN A 49 20.93 -17.31 14.23
C ASN A 49 21.81 -17.44 12.98
N ILE A 50 22.14 -16.32 12.34
CA ILE A 50 22.97 -16.27 11.14
C ILE A 50 24.38 -15.87 11.55
N ARG A 51 25.37 -16.72 11.23
CA ARG A 51 26.79 -16.45 11.47
C ARG A 51 27.35 -15.49 10.42
N ASP A 52 28.54 -14.95 10.66
CA ASP A 52 29.20 -14.05 9.71
C ASP A 52 29.50 -14.74 8.36
N SER A 53 29.69 -16.07 8.37
CA SER A 53 29.81 -16.90 7.17
C SER A 53 28.52 -17.05 6.35
N GLY A 54 27.40 -16.50 6.83
CA GLY A 54 26.07 -16.66 6.23
C GLY A 54 25.35 -17.96 6.63
N LYS A 55 26.03 -18.94 7.24
CA LYS A 55 25.41 -20.18 7.71
C LYS A 55 24.36 -19.90 8.79
N THR A 56 23.18 -20.50 8.65
CA THR A 56 22.12 -20.45 9.67
C THR A 56 22.34 -21.54 10.72
N ASN A 57 21.92 -21.24 11.94
CA ASN A 57 21.73 -22.22 13.01
C ASN A 57 20.29 -22.08 13.48
N ASP A 58 19.46 -23.06 13.10
CA ASP A 58 18.04 -23.08 13.36
C ASP A 58 17.73 -24.04 14.51
N ARG A 59 16.96 -23.56 15.47
CA ARG A 59 16.39 -24.39 16.54
C ARG A 59 14.87 -24.35 16.43
N TYR A 60 14.27 -25.51 16.20
CA TYR A 60 12.83 -25.68 16.11
C TYR A 60 12.21 -25.88 17.50
N LEU A 61 10.98 -25.41 17.68
CA LEU A 61 10.18 -25.57 18.89
C LEU A 61 8.71 -25.70 18.51
N ASN A 62 8.13 -26.86 18.75
CA ASN A 62 6.69 -26.99 18.84
C ASN A 62 6.26 -26.70 20.27
N TYR A 63 5.18 -25.94 20.43
CA TYR A 63 4.69 -25.53 21.74
C TYR A 63 3.16 -25.53 21.78
N ASN A 64 2.60 -25.82 22.94
CA ASN A 64 1.15 -25.77 23.18
C ASN A 64 0.78 -24.73 24.25
N THR A 65 1.77 -24.13 24.91
CA THR A 65 1.54 -23.05 25.88
C THR A 65 2.24 -21.75 25.49
N LYS A 66 1.58 -20.63 25.81
CA LYS A 66 2.16 -19.28 25.65
C LYS A 66 3.41 -19.12 26.54
N LYS A 67 3.43 -19.74 27.72
CA LYS A 67 4.53 -19.67 28.68
C LYS A 67 5.83 -20.24 28.08
N GLU A 68 5.73 -21.42 27.47
CA GLU A 68 6.83 -22.11 26.81
C GLU A 68 7.42 -21.30 25.65
N PHE A 69 6.55 -20.78 24.76
CA PHE A 69 6.97 -19.94 23.64
C PHE A 69 7.76 -18.71 24.11
N TRP A 70 7.16 -17.89 24.98
CA TRP A 70 7.80 -16.65 25.44
C TRP A 70 9.02 -16.91 26.33
N GLY A 71 9.07 -18.03 27.07
CA GLY A 71 10.26 -18.45 27.79
C GLY A 71 11.45 -18.69 26.86
N ASN A 72 11.20 -19.34 25.72
CA ASN A 72 12.22 -19.55 24.69
C ASN A 72 12.61 -18.26 23.96
N VAL A 73 11.68 -17.33 23.74
CA VAL A 73 11.99 -15.98 23.22
C VAL A 73 12.96 -15.24 24.15
N ASP A 74 12.72 -15.28 25.47
CA ASP A 74 13.58 -14.64 26.48
C ASP A 74 15.00 -15.22 26.50
N LEU A 75 15.12 -16.55 26.43
CA LEU A 75 16.40 -17.26 26.36
C LEU A 75 17.17 -16.94 25.08
N PHE A 76 16.46 -16.82 23.96
CA PHE A 76 17.08 -16.51 22.68
C PHE A 76 17.52 -15.05 22.57
N CYS A 77 16.89 -14.11 23.28
CA CYS A 77 17.29 -12.71 23.25
C CYS A 77 18.60 -12.47 24.03
N LYS A 78 19.61 -11.87 23.38
CA LYS A 78 20.94 -11.59 23.96
C LYS A 78 21.20 -10.10 24.17
N ASN A 79 21.96 -9.78 25.22
CA ASN A 79 22.38 -8.41 25.53
C ASN A 79 23.19 -7.79 24.38
N GLY A 80 22.98 -6.51 24.10
CA GLY A 80 23.68 -5.78 23.04
C GLY A 80 23.20 -6.12 21.62
N THR A 81 22.27 -7.07 21.47
CA THR A 81 21.78 -7.52 20.16
C THR A 81 20.31 -7.16 19.94
N ARG A 82 19.90 -7.20 18.67
CA ARG A 82 18.52 -7.03 18.24
C ARG A 82 18.00 -8.38 17.76
N THR A 83 16.86 -8.79 18.30
CA THR A 83 16.12 -9.98 17.85
C THR A 83 14.87 -9.53 17.09
N TYR A 84 14.56 -10.22 15.99
CA TYR A 84 13.44 -9.91 15.11
C TYR A 84 12.47 -11.08 15.07
N LEU A 85 11.31 -10.93 15.69
CA LEU A 85 10.23 -11.91 15.69
C LEU A 85 9.25 -11.58 14.57
N TYR A 86 9.03 -12.54 13.67
CA TYR A 86 8.11 -12.46 12.55
C TYR A 86 6.98 -13.49 12.67
N CYS A 87 5.77 -13.02 12.39
CA CYS A 87 4.61 -13.84 11.99
C CYS A 87 4.09 -13.34 10.63
N HIS A 88 3.25 -14.13 9.97
CA HIS A 88 2.48 -13.66 8.81
C HIS A 88 1.06 -13.33 9.27
N ASN A 89 0.65 -12.04 9.21
CA ASN A 89 -0.55 -11.51 9.86
C ASN A 89 -0.43 -11.42 11.40
N GLN A 90 0.64 -10.77 11.86
CA GLN A 90 1.03 -10.58 13.27
C GLN A 90 -0.10 -10.10 14.20
N HIS A 91 -1.10 -9.37 13.68
CA HIS A 91 -2.28 -8.98 14.46
C HIS A 91 -2.99 -10.18 15.11
N PHE A 92 -3.01 -11.33 14.44
CA PHE A 92 -3.64 -12.56 14.90
C PHE A 92 -2.74 -13.26 15.92
N ASP A 93 -1.53 -13.67 15.53
CA ASP A 93 -0.61 -14.44 16.37
C ASP A 93 -0.21 -13.69 17.64
N PHE A 94 0.02 -12.38 17.56
CA PHE A 94 0.34 -11.58 18.75
C PHE A 94 -0.79 -11.62 19.78
N SER A 95 -2.04 -11.65 19.32
CA SER A 95 -3.23 -11.76 20.18
C SER A 95 -3.39 -13.17 20.74
N VAL A 96 -3.22 -14.21 19.90
CA VAL A 96 -3.27 -15.62 20.31
C VAL A 96 -2.22 -15.92 21.37
N LEU A 97 -1.00 -15.46 21.16
CA LEU A 97 0.14 -15.60 22.08
C LEU A 97 0.10 -14.65 23.27
N ALA A 98 -0.92 -13.79 23.37
CA ALA A 98 -1.08 -12.81 24.45
C ALA A 98 0.16 -11.91 24.64
N GLY A 99 0.81 -11.50 23.55
CA GLY A 99 2.08 -10.78 23.60
C GLY A 99 2.02 -9.46 24.37
N SER A 100 0.88 -8.77 24.36
CA SER A 100 0.65 -7.54 25.13
C SER A 100 0.71 -7.75 26.64
N GLN A 101 0.37 -8.94 27.14
CA GLN A 101 0.44 -9.30 28.56
C GLN A 101 1.76 -10.01 28.90
N GLN A 102 2.18 -10.95 28.05
CA GLN A 102 3.31 -11.84 28.31
C GLN A 102 4.65 -11.11 28.29
N LEU A 103 4.81 -10.09 27.44
CA LEU A 103 6.06 -9.32 27.38
C LEU A 103 6.22 -8.41 28.62
N PRO A 104 5.26 -7.56 29.01
CA PRO A 104 5.37 -6.77 30.24
C PRO A 104 5.54 -7.62 31.50
N SER A 105 4.81 -8.74 31.64
CA SER A 105 4.95 -9.61 32.82
C SER A 105 6.34 -10.26 32.95
N ARG A 106 7.12 -10.27 31.87
CA ARG A 106 8.52 -10.71 31.83
C ARG A 106 9.52 -9.56 31.93
N GLY A 107 9.07 -8.33 32.21
CA GLY A 107 9.92 -7.14 32.34
C GLY A 107 10.31 -6.47 31.02
N TRP A 108 9.71 -6.86 29.89
CA TRP A 108 9.91 -6.13 28.62
C TRP A 108 9.09 -4.85 28.60
N LYS A 109 9.78 -3.73 28.40
CA LYS A 109 9.17 -2.40 28.29
C LYS A 109 8.91 -2.07 26.83
N LEU A 110 7.67 -1.74 26.48
CA LEU A 110 7.33 -1.21 25.16
C LEU A 110 8.03 0.15 24.98
N LYS A 111 8.74 0.33 23.87
CA LYS A 111 9.46 1.57 23.56
C LYS A 111 8.94 2.30 22.33
N ASN A 112 8.39 1.57 21.37
CA ASN A 112 7.77 2.15 20.19
C ASN A 112 6.78 1.15 19.60
N PHE A 113 5.71 1.65 18.99
CA PHE A 113 4.77 0.85 18.22
C PHE A 113 4.24 1.64 17.03
N PHE A 114 3.92 0.93 15.96
CA PHE A 114 3.16 1.44 14.84
C PHE A 114 2.24 0.31 14.37
N ILE A 115 0.95 0.46 14.68
CA ILE A 115 -0.07 -0.56 14.42
C ILE A 115 -1.21 0.12 13.66
N ASN A 116 -1.47 -0.34 12.44
CA ASN A 116 -2.67 0.01 11.67
C ASN A 116 -3.19 -1.23 10.94
N SER A 117 -4.18 -1.11 10.06
CA SER A 117 -4.76 -2.29 9.37
C SER A 117 -3.76 -3.06 8.50
N ASN A 118 -2.70 -2.38 8.05
CA ASN A 118 -1.77 -2.84 7.03
C ASN A 118 -0.33 -2.92 7.56
N CYS A 119 -0.08 -2.62 8.84
CA CYS A 119 1.26 -2.62 9.38
C CYS A 119 1.23 -2.95 10.88
N PHE A 120 2.11 -3.85 11.28
CA PHE A 120 2.33 -4.20 12.68
C PHE A 120 3.82 -4.17 12.99
N ILE A 121 4.23 -3.19 13.79
CA ILE A 121 5.60 -3.04 14.27
C ILE A 121 5.54 -2.69 15.75
N MET A 122 6.19 -3.48 16.60
CA MET A 122 6.42 -3.12 18.00
C MET A 122 7.88 -3.32 18.35
N ARG A 123 8.41 -2.46 19.23
CA ARG A 123 9.77 -2.55 19.75
C ARG A 123 9.74 -2.60 21.27
N PHE A 124 10.23 -3.69 21.81
CA PHE A 124 10.39 -3.91 23.24
C PHE A 124 11.86 -3.86 23.64
N LYS A 125 12.13 -3.44 24.87
CA LYS A 125 13.45 -3.49 25.50
C LYS A 125 13.38 -4.13 26.89
N LYS A 126 14.36 -4.96 27.21
CA LYS A 126 14.62 -5.53 28.54
C LYS A 126 16.13 -5.47 28.75
N ASP A 127 16.58 -4.66 29.70
CA ASP A 127 18.00 -4.34 29.90
C ASP A 127 18.68 -3.87 28.59
N LYS A 128 19.77 -4.53 28.18
CA LYS A 128 20.47 -4.30 26.91
C LYS A 128 19.91 -5.13 25.74
N LYS A 129 18.82 -5.88 25.93
CA LYS A 129 18.16 -6.68 24.87
C LYS A 129 17.12 -5.84 24.14
N THR A 130 17.04 -5.97 22.82
CA THR A 130 15.98 -5.36 21.99
C THR A 130 15.24 -6.43 21.21
N LEU A 131 13.92 -6.44 21.30
CA LEU A 131 13.03 -7.34 20.56
C LEU A 131 12.11 -6.52 19.64
N PHE A 132 12.11 -6.82 18.35
CA PHE A 132 11.14 -6.32 17.40
C PHE A 132 10.09 -7.39 17.14
N ILE A 133 8.81 -6.99 17.15
CA ILE A 133 7.67 -7.83 16.75
C ILE A 133 7.16 -7.27 15.42
N LEU A 134 7.21 -8.07 14.36
CA LEU A 134 7.07 -7.62 12.98
C LEU A 134 6.15 -8.53 12.17
N ASP A 135 5.29 -7.95 11.35
CA ASP A 135 4.54 -8.70 10.35
C ASP A 135 5.37 -8.84 9.06
N SER A 136 5.50 -10.06 8.52
CA SER A 136 6.07 -10.25 7.18
C SER A 136 5.20 -9.59 6.11
N GLY A 137 3.91 -9.43 6.40
CA GLY A 137 2.95 -8.61 5.66
C GLY A 137 3.36 -7.14 5.51
N ASN A 138 4.29 -6.64 6.33
CA ASN A 138 4.85 -5.30 6.17
C ASN A 138 5.76 -5.19 4.93
N ILE A 139 6.37 -6.30 4.51
CA ILE A 139 7.23 -6.42 3.33
C ILE A 139 6.36 -6.71 2.11
N ILE A 140 5.47 -7.69 2.21
CA ILE A 140 4.68 -8.19 1.07
C ILE A 140 3.19 -8.28 1.40
N LYS A 141 2.32 -7.89 0.46
CA LYS A 141 0.87 -8.00 0.60
C LYS A 141 0.32 -9.20 -0.19
N MET A 142 0.80 -10.38 0.17
CA MET A 142 0.38 -11.67 -0.40
C MET A 142 0.05 -12.63 0.75
N SER A 143 -0.75 -13.66 0.47
CA SER A 143 -1.00 -14.72 1.45
C SER A 143 0.25 -15.59 1.63
N LEU A 144 0.36 -16.28 2.76
CA LEU A 144 1.44 -17.25 2.98
C LEU A 144 1.39 -18.41 1.97
N ASP A 145 0.19 -18.76 1.52
CA ASP A 145 -0.04 -19.76 0.47
C ASP A 145 0.62 -19.36 -0.85
N GLU A 146 0.35 -18.14 -1.33
CA GLU A 146 0.95 -17.60 -2.55
C GLU A 146 2.49 -17.47 -2.43
N ILE A 147 2.99 -17.13 -1.24
CA ILE A 147 4.43 -17.09 -0.95
C ILE A 147 5.03 -18.49 -1.00
N GLY A 148 4.35 -19.49 -0.43
CA GLY A 148 4.75 -20.89 -0.46
C GLY A 148 4.87 -21.42 -1.89
N GLU A 149 3.86 -21.18 -2.73
CA GLU A 149 3.89 -21.54 -4.15
C GLU A 149 5.09 -20.87 -4.87
N THR A 150 5.32 -19.58 -4.60
CA THR A 150 6.45 -18.83 -5.19
C THR A 150 7.82 -19.39 -4.75
N LEU A 151 7.92 -19.94 -3.53
CA LEU A 151 9.13 -20.57 -3.00
C LEU A 151 9.32 -22.02 -3.49
N GLY A 152 8.37 -22.59 -4.24
CA GLY A 152 8.35 -24.03 -4.55
C GLY A 152 8.07 -24.90 -3.31
N ARG A 153 7.44 -24.30 -2.29
CA ARG A 153 7.08 -24.93 -1.01
C ARG A 153 5.60 -24.64 -0.71
N PRO A 154 4.66 -25.23 -1.45
CA PRO A 154 3.23 -25.00 -1.23
C PRO A 154 2.84 -25.35 0.20
N LYS A 155 1.81 -24.65 0.71
CA LYS A 155 1.18 -25.01 1.98
C LYS A 155 0.54 -26.39 1.87
N LEU A 156 0.53 -27.11 2.99
CA LEU A 156 -0.22 -28.35 3.08
C LEU A 156 -1.72 -28.06 3.16
N LYS A 157 -2.56 -29.03 2.83
CA LYS A 157 -4.02 -28.92 3.02
C LYS A 157 -4.43 -29.84 4.17
N VAL A 158 -5.19 -29.31 5.13
CA VAL A 158 -5.71 -30.07 6.27
C VAL A 158 -7.15 -29.67 6.54
N ASP A 159 -7.95 -30.62 7.02
CA ASP A 159 -9.26 -30.34 7.60
C ASP A 159 -9.09 -30.11 9.11
N PHE A 160 -9.19 -28.84 9.53
CA PHE A 160 -8.99 -28.43 10.92
C PHE A 160 -9.96 -29.10 11.91
N LYS A 161 -11.09 -29.65 11.44
CA LYS A 161 -12.06 -30.36 12.29
C LYS A 161 -11.64 -31.79 12.62
N THR A 162 -10.93 -32.44 11.71
CA THR A 162 -10.65 -33.90 11.79
C THR A 162 -9.16 -34.23 11.86
N VAL A 163 -8.27 -33.26 11.63
CA VAL A 163 -6.81 -33.45 11.59
C VAL A 163 -6.24 -33.87 12.96
N SER A 164 -5.36 -34.88 12.95
CA SER A 164 -4.61 -35.30 14.15
C SER A 164 -3.60 -34.22 14.59
N MET A 165 -3.21 -34.23 15.86
CA MET A 165 -2.22 -33.26 16.38
C MET A 165 -0.86 -33.36 15.67
N GLU A 166 -0.44 -34.56 15.29
CA GLU A 166 0.82 -34.79 14.55
C GLU A 166 0.77 -34.16 13.15
N LYS A 167 -0.30 -34.39 12.40
CA LYS A 167 -0.48 -33.79 11.06
C LYS A 167 -0.64 -32.28 11.14
N LEU A 168 -1.29 -31.78 12.19
CA LEU A 168 -1.41 -30.34 12.44
C LEU A 168 -0.06 -29.70 12.78
N ALA A 169 0.82 -30.40 13.50
CA ALA A 169 2.19 -29.94 13.76
C ALA A 169 3.00 -29.81 12.46
N ILE A 170 2.96 -30.82 11.59
CA ILE A 170 3.63 -30.79 10.29
C ILE A 170 3.10 -29.63 9.42
N TYR A 171 1.79 -29.38 9.45
CA TYR A 171 1.18 -28.22 8.78
C TYR A 171 1.74 -26.89 9.31
N CYS A 172 1.74 -26.69 10.64
CA CYS A 172 2.21 -25.46 11.28
C CYS A 172 3.72 -25.25 11.09
N GLU A 173 4.51 -26.33 11.10
CA GLU A 173 5.93 -26.33 10.75
C GLU A 173 6.15 -25.85 9.31
N ARG A 174 5.39 -26.40 8.34
CA ARG A 174 5.47 -25.97 6.93
C ARG A 174 5.22 -24.47 6.78
N ASP A 175 4.20 -23.95 7.46
CA ASP A 175 3.88 -22.53 7.44
C ASP A 175 5.02 -21.68 8.01
N THR A 176 5.59 -22.12 9.12
CA THR A 176 6.70 -21.43 9.78
C THR A 176 7.97 -21.45 8.91
N ASP A 177 8.24 -22.55 8.21
CA ASP A 177 9.35 -22.67 7.25
C ASP A 177 9.17 -21.73 6.05
N ILE A 178 7.96 -21.67 5.46
CA ILE A 178 7.66 -20.75 4.34
C ILE A 178 7.94 -19.30 4.76
N LEU A 179 7.48 -18.92 5.96
CA LEU A 179 7.70 -17.59 6.52
C LEU A 179 9.19 -17.30 6.71
N ARG A 180 9.93 -18.24 7.31
CA ARG A 180 11.38 -18.13 7.52
C ARG A 180 12.10 -17.91 6.18
N ASP A 181 11.87 -18.80 5.22
CA ASP A 181 12.58 -18.81 3.96
C ASP A 181 12.31 -17.52 3.16
N PHE A 182 11.08 -17.02 3.17
CA PHE A 182 10.75 -15.74 2.56
C PHE A 182 11.53 -14.57 3.19
N VAL A 183 11.51 -14.43 4.51
CA VAL A 183 12.18 -13.30 5.19
C VAL A 183 13.70 -13.38 5.02
N LEU A 184 14.27 -14.58 5.05
CA LEU A 184 15.69 -14.79 4.80
C LEU A 184 16.07 -14.50 3.34
N ALA A 185 15.25 -14.92 2.36
CA ALA A 185 15.45 -14.59 0.95
C ALA A 185 15.39 -13.07 0.71
N PHE A 186 14.46 -12.35 1.35
CA PHE A 186 14.39 -10.89 1.28
C PHE A 186 15.63 -10.23 1.88
N ARG A 187 16.09 -10.70 3.04
CA ARG A 187 17.33 -10.23 3.68
C ARG A 187 18.53 -10.46 2.78
N GLU A 188 18.66 -11.65 2.21
CA GLU A 188 19.75 -12.01 1.30
C GLU A 188 19.71 -11.13 0.05
N PHE A 189 18.54 -10.92 -0.55
CA PHE A 189 18.37 -10.03 -1.69
C PHE A 189 18.86 -8.61 -1.39
N VAL A 190 18.49 -8.05 -0.23
CA VAL A 190 18.96 -6.73 0.24
C VAL A 190 20.48 -6.67 0.35
N GLN A 191 21.12 -7.76 0.79
CA GLN A 191 22.58 -7.83 0.94
C GLN A 191 23.29 -8.03 -0.39
N LYS A 192 22.82 -8.98 -1.20
CA LYS A 192 23.37 -9.33 -2.50
C LYS A 192 23.42 -8.14 -3.45
N HIS A 193 22.41 -7.29 -3.38
CA HIS A 193 22.29 -6.09 -4.22
C HIS A 193 22.69 -4.80 -3.52
N ASP A 194 23.32 -4.88 -2.35
CA ASP A 194 23.78 -3.71 -1.58
C ASP A 194 22.69 -2.63 -1.41
N LEU A 195 21.53 -2.98 -0.85
CA LEU A 195 20.35 -2.09 -0.79
C LEU A 195 20.25 -1.31 0.52
N GLY A 196 21.38 -1.12 1.21
CA GLY A 196 21.51 -0.39 2.47
C GLY A 196 20.97 -1.15 3.69
N ASN A 197 20.61 -0.40 4.73
CA ASN A 197 20.09 -0.97 5.97
C ASN A 197 18.81 -1.78 5.77
N PHE A 198 18.70 -2.94 6.44
CA PHE A 198 17.46 -3.70 6.48
C PHE A 198 16.35 -2.92 7.19
N ARG A 199 15.18 -2.82 6.56
CA ARG A 199 13.98 -2.11 7.04
C ARG A 199 12.78 -3.04 7.10
N PHE A 200 11.84 -2.69 7.97
CA PHE A 200 10.70 -3.55 8.31
C PHE A 200 9.52 -3.46 7.33
N THR A 201 9.53 -2.47 6.43
CA THR A 201 8.48 -2.33 5.41
C THR A 201 9.12 -2.19 4.04
N ILE A 202 8.48 -2.71 2.99
CA ILE A 202 8.99 -2.56 1.62
C ILE A 202 9.21 -1.11 1.27
N ALA A 203 8.26 -0.24 1.61
CA ALA A 203 8.37 1.18 1.32
C ALA A 203 9.60 1.81 1.99
N SER A 204 9.91 1.42 3.22
CA SER A 204 11.10 1.92 3.93
C SER A 204 12.39 1.32 3.37
N GLN A 205 12.37 0.06 2.94
CA GLN A 205 13.51 -0.58 2.28
C GLN A 205 13.79 0.07 0.92
N SER A 206 12.78 0.27 0.08
CA SER A 206 12.87 0.98 -1.21
C SER A 206 13.46 2.37 -1.06
N PHE A 207 12.97 3.17 -0.10
CA PHE A 207 13.51 4.51 0.15
C PHE A 207 14.93 4.50 0.72
N THR A 208 15.27 3.49 1.53
CA THR A 208 16.64 3.30 2.03
C THR A 208 17.57 2.95 0.87
N ALA A 209 17.17 2.02 -0.01
CA ALA A 209 17.91 1.65 -1.21
C ALA A 209 18.12 2.87 -2.12
N PHE A 210 17.05 3.64 -2.36
CA PHE A 210 17.10 4.91 -3.11
C PHE A 210 18.17 5.85 -2.56
N ARG A 211 18.13 6.18 -1.27
CA ARG A 211 19.09 7.08 -0.62
C ARG A 211 20.50 6.51 -0.50
N HIS A 212 20.66 5.20 -0.58
CA HIS A 212 21.94 4.52 -0.45
C HIS A 212 22.71 4.48 -1.77
N ARG A 213 22.04 4.11 -2.88
CA ARG A 213 22.71 3.90 -4.19
C ARG A 213 22.27 4.83 -5.31
N PHE A 214 21.00 5.23 -5.32
CA PHE A 214 20.35 5.78 -6.51
C PHE A 214 20.09 7.30 -6.44
N MET A 215 20.20 7.93 -5.27
CA MET A 215 20.04 9.37 -5.11
C MET A 215 21.29 10.14 -5.60
N LYS A 216 21.33 10.40 -6.92
CA LYS A 216 22.42 11.12 -7.60
C LYS A 216 22.32 12.64 -7.52
N HIS A 217 21.10 13.15 -7.40
CA HIS A 217 20.82 14.57 -7.27
C HIS A 217 20.46 14.91 -5.82
N ASP A 218 20.76 16.13 -5.42
CA ASP A 218 20.30 16.67 -4.15
C ASP A 218 18.80 16.92 -4.21
N ILE A 219 18.10 16.52 -3.13
CA ILE A 219 16.67 16.77 -2.96
C ILE A 219 16.50 17.59 -1.69
N PHE A 220 15.88 18.77 -1.82
CA PHE A 220 15.65 19.71 -0.74
C PHE A 220 14.19 19.66 -0.33
N ILE A 221 13.96 19.11 0.86
CA ILE A 221 12.64 19.05 1.49
C ILE A 221 12.33 20.46 2.04
N HIS A 222 11.16 21.00 1.70
CA HIS A 222 10.65 22.26 2.27
C HIS A 222 9.57 22.01 3.32
N ASP A 223 9.29 23.03 4.13
CA ASP A 223 8.28 23.04 5.18
C ASP A 223 7.23 24.16 4.97
N ASN A 224 7.22 24.82 3.80
CA ASN A 224 6.16 25.77 3.43
C ASN A 224 4.79 25.07 3.40
N MET A 225 3.95 25.37 4.39
CA MET A 225 2.67 24.71 4.60
C MET A 225 1.60 25.08 3.57
N GLU A 226 1.62 26.30 3.03
CA GLU A 226 0.72 26.75 1.96
C GLU A 226 0.99 25.96 0.67
N VAL A 227 2.26 25.82 0.31
CA VAL A 227 2.68 25.00 -0.84
C VAL A 227 2.36 23.52 -0.62
N ILE A 228 2.60 22.98 0.57
CA ILE A 228 2.25 21.58 0.89
C ILE A 228 0.74 21.33 0.76
N ALA A 229 -0.10 22.31 1.12
CA ALA A 229 -1.54 22.20 0.95
C ALA A 229 -1.91 22.12 -0.54
N LEU A 230 -1.33 23.00 -1.37
CA LEU A 230 -1.47 22.96 -2.83
C LEU A 230 -1.01 21.61 -3.43
N GLU A 231 0.17 21.12 -3.01
CA GLU A 231 0.68 19.81 -3.44
C GLU A 231 -0.26 18.67 -3.07
N ARG A 232 -0.80 18.67 -1.85
CA ARG A 232 -1.75 17.66 -1.38
C ARG A 232 -3.07 17.72 -2.14
N GLU A 233 -3.50 18.90 -2.54
CA GLU A 233 -4.68 19.08 -3.37
C GLU A 233 -4.46 18.54 -4.78
N SER A 234 -3.27 18.67 -5.35
CA SER A 234 -2.92 18.06 -6.65
C SER A 234 -2.74 16.54 -6.59
N TYR A 235 -2.45 15.98 -5.40
CA TYR A 235 -2.16 14.56 -5.24
C TYR A 235 -3.43 13.69 -5.32
N ARG A 236 -3.59 13.01 -6.46
CA ARG A 236 -4.65 12.01 -6.71
C ARG A 236 -4.06 10.66 -7.11
N GLY A 237 -4.82 9.58 -6.97
CA GLY A 237 -4.40 8.23 -7.37
C GLY A 237 -4.43 8.00 -8.88
N GLY A 238 -4.38 6.73 -9.28
CA GLY A 238 -4.66 6.31 -10.66
C GLY A 238 -6.14 6.47 -11.04
N ILE A 239 -6.42 6.40 -12.34
CA ILE A 239 -7.79 6.46 -12.89
C ILE A 239 -8.55 5.20 -12.46
N ASN A 240 -9.82 5.31 -12.06
CA ASN A 240 -10.65 4.14 -11.87
C ASN A 240 -12.10 4.42 -12.28
N GLU A 241 -12.34 4.39 -13.58
CA GLU A 241 -13.60 4.81 -14.20
C GLU A 241 -14.18 3.67 -15.04
N ALA A 242 -15.49 3.49 -14.95
CA ALA A 242 -16.26 2.70 -15.90
C ALA A 242 -16.83 3.67 -16.95
N TYR A 243 -16.54 3.38 -18.21
CA TYR A 243 -17.11 4.08 -19.37
C TYR A 243 -18.32 3.34 -19.92
N PHE A 244 -18.57 2.12 -19.45
CA PHE A 244 -19.75 1.31 -19.71
C PHE A 244 -20.16 0.55 -18.45
N ILE A 245 -21.47 0.44 -18.22
CA ILE A 245 -22.10 -0.35 -17.16
C ILE A 245 -23.13 -1.27 -17.82
N GLY A 246 -22.98 -2.57 -17.62
CA GLY A 246 -23.84 -3.58 -18.26
C GLY A 246 -23.07 -4.82 -18.69
N ILE A 247 -23.64 -5.56 -19.64
CA ILE A 247 -23.05 -6.75 -20.25
C ILE A 247 -22.55 -6.38 -21.65
N LEU A 248 -21.35 -6.87 -21.96
CA LEU A 248 -20.68 -6.80 -23.24
C LEU A 248 -20.49 -8.25 -23.73
N ASP A 249 -21.23 -8.69 -24.74
CA ASP A 249 -21.19 -10.08 -25.24
C ASP A 249 -21.26 -10.24 -26.77
N ASP A 250 -21.21 -9.14 -27.51
CA ASP A 250 -21.27 -9.13 -28.98
C ASP A 250 -19.91 -9.31 -29.68
N GLU A 251 -18.79 -9.14 -28.97
CA GLU A 251 -17.44 -9.07 -29.55
C GLU A 251 -16.39 -9.79 -28.67
N ILE A 252 -15.14 -9.81 -29.14
CA ILE A 252 -13.98 -10.20 -28.32
C ILE A 252 -13.47 -8.97 -27.56
N TYR A 253 -13.40 -9.09 -26.24
CA TYR A 253 -12.88 -8.07 -25.34
C TYR A 253 -11.53 -8.50 -24.76
N ARG A 254 -10.65 -7.51 -24.58
CA ARG A 254 -9.32 -7.70 -23.99
C ARG A 254 -9.10 -6.76 -22.83
N SER A 255 -8.52 -7.30 -21.76
CA SER A 255 -7.91 -6.51 -20.70
C SER A 255 -6.43 -6.36 -21.02
N VAL A 256 -6.00 -5.15 -21.34
CA VAL A 256 -4.59 -4.81 -21.59
C VAL A 256 -4.05 -4.01 -20.41
N ASP A 257 -2.82 -4.27 -19.99
CA ASP A 257 -2.22 -3.71 -18.77
C ASP A 257 -0.82 -3.14 -19.05
N VAL A 258 -0.53 -1.95 -18.54
CA VAL A 258 0.77 -1.31 -18.75
C VAL A 258 1.85 -1.96 -17.88
N ASN A 259 2.89 -2.48 -18.52
CA ASN A 259 4.04 -3.08 -17.86
C ASN A 259 4.73 -2.09 -16.90
N SER A 260 4.40 -2.18 -15.61
CA SER A 260 5.00 -1.39 -14.53
C SER A 260 4.84 0.13 -14.72
N LEU A 261 3.61 0.60 -14.97
CA LEU A 261 3.26 2.01 -15.26
C LEU A 261 4.01 3.05 -14.41
N TYR A 262 3.95 2.95 -13.08
CA TYR A 262 4.63 3.91 -12.21
C TYR A 262 6.14 3.94 -12.43
N SER A 263 6.75 2.78 -12.70
CA SER A 263 8.18 2.69 -13.01
C SER A 263 8.51 3.33 -14.36
N HIS A 264 7.66 3.11 -15.38
CA HIS A 264 7.84 3.74 -16.69
C HIS A 264 7.85 5.26 -16.57
N VAL A 265 6.85 5.84 -15.90
CA VAL A 265 6.78 7.31 -15.74
C VAL A 265 7.88 7.86 -14.85
N MET A 266 8.28 7.13 -13.81
CA MET A 266 9.42 7.50 -12.96
C MET A 266 10.74 7.51 -13.73
N ARG A 267 10.94 6.57 -14.65
CA ARG A 267 12.16 6.47 -15.45
C ARG A 267 12.29 7.60 -16.48
N ASN A 268 11.18 7.93 -17.14
CA ASN A 268 11.18 8.71 -18.37
C ASN A 268 10.88 10.21 -18.17
N ASN A 269 10.63 10.67 -16.93
CA ASN A 269 10.28 12.06 -16.65
C ASN A 269 11.20 12.69 -15.59
N LYS A 270 11.23 14.03 -15.60
CA LYS A 270 11.84 14.82 -14.53
C LYS A 270 10.84 15.04 -13.39
N PHE A 271 11.34 15.14 -12.17
CA PHE A 271 10.54 15.32 -10.95
C PHE A 271 11.09 16.44 -10.08
N PRO A 272 10.21 17.11 -9.30
CA PRO A 272 10.62 18.14 -8.34
C PRO A 272 11.78 17.71 -7.43
N THR A 273 12.80 18.54 -7.29
CA THR A 273 13.94 18.33 -6.39
C THR A 273 14.07 19.41 -5.33
N LYS A 274 13.61 20.63 -5.61
CA LYS A 274 13.67 21.78 -4.70
C LYS A 274 12.59 22.80 -5.03
N LEU A 275 11.83 23.22 -4.03
CA LEU A 275 10.94 24.38 -4.15
C LEU A 275 11.78 25.65 -4.31
N LYS A 276 11.58 26.38 -5.42
CA LYS A 276 12.27 27.64 -5.71
C LYS A 276 11.43 28.84 -5.33
N TRP A 277 10.18 28.86 -5.81
CA TRP A 277 9.29 29.99 -5.63
C TRP A 277 7.85 29.53 -5.45
N PHE A 278 7.07 30.38 -4.80
CA PHE A 278 5.62 30.32 -4.75
C PHE A 278 5.07 31.69 -5.13
N ALA A 279 4.21 31.74 -6.13
CA ALA A 279 3.65 32.97 -6.69
C ALA A 279 2.13 32.86 -6.79
N LYS A 280 1.45 33.99 -6.71
CA LYS A 280 0.00 34.12 -6.91
C LYS A 280 -0.28 34.91 -8.18
N ASN A 281 -1.41 34.63 -8.83
CA ASN A 281 -1.91 35.36 -10.00
C ASN A 281 -0.87 35.47 -11.14
N VAL A 282 -0.23 34.33 -11.47
CA VAL A 282 0.72 34.23 -12.58
C VAL A 282 -0.03 34.36 -13.91
N THR A 283 0.54 35.04 -14.91
CA THR A 283 -0.06 35.07 -16.24
C THR A 283 0.04 33.71 -16.94
N ILE A 284 -0.89 33.42 -17.84
CA ILE A 284 -0.87 32.16 -18.61
C ILE A 284 0.42 32.05 -19.43
N ASP A 285 0.92 33.15 -19.99
CA ASP A 285 2.17 33.15 -20.76
C ASP A 285 3.39 32.90 -19.88
N TYR A 286 3.45 33.51 -18.68
CA TYR A 286 4.53 33.22 -17.76
C TYR A 286 4.46 31.76 -17.24
N LEU A 287 3.26 31.19 -17.06
CA LEU A 287 3.13 29.76 -16.77
C LEU A 287 3.69 28.88 -17.89
N LYS A 288 3.50 29.24 -19.17
CA LYS A 288 4.09 28.52 -20.31
C LYS A 288 5.61 28.54 -20.23
N ASP A 289 6.20 29.70 -19.98
CA ASP A 289 7.66 29.87 -19.85
C ASP A 289 8.22 29.02 -18.70
N LEU A 290 7.55 29.04 -17.54
CA LEU A 290 7.96 28.24 -16.38
C LEU A 290 7.97 26.73 -16.68
N LEU A 291 7.01 26.22 -17.45
CA LEU A 291 6.88 24.79 -17.76
C LEU A 291 7.95 24.25 -18.73
N VAL A 292 8.76 25.14 -19.34
CA VAL A 292 9.92 24.76 -20.15
C VAL A 292 11.00 24.14 -19.26
N ASP A 293 11.40 24.86 -18.20
CA ASP A 293 12.56 24.50 -17.39
C ASP A 293 12.22 23.95 -16.01
N TYR A 294 11.04 24.28 -15.47
CA TYR A 294 10.65 23.92 -14.10
C TYR A 294 9.54 22.87 -14.05
N ALA A 295 9.52 22.12 -12.95
CA ALA A 295 8.31 21.42 -12.56
C ALA A 295 7.40 22.42 -11.83
N VAL A 296 6.09 22.30 -12.05
CA VAL A 296 5.09 23.23 -11.55
C VAL A 296 3.89 22.47 -10.96
N THR A 297 3.38 22.97 -9.84
CA THR A 297 2.04 22.65 -9.32
C THR A 297 1.24 23.94 -9.26
N ALA A 298 0.08 24.01 -9.89
CA ALA A 298 -0.70 25.24 -9.95
C ALA A 298 -2.20 25.02 -9.76
N ARG A 299 -2.84 25.94 -9.02
CA ARG A 299 -4.29 26.09 -8.96
C ARG A 299 -4.74 26.91 -10.14
N VAL A 300 -5.65 26.34 -10.94
CA VAL A 300 -6.10 26.94 -12.20
C VAL A 300 -7.60 26.84 -12.34
N LEU A 301 -8.20 27.86 -12.95
CA LEU A 301 -9.54 27.76 -13.52
C LEU A 301 -9.39 27.13 -14.91
N VAL A 302 -10.08 26.02 -15.14
CA VAL A 302 -10.11 25.35 -16.45
C VAL A 302 -11.52 25.37 -17.02
N ASP A 303 -11.60 25.30 -18.34
CA ASP A 303 -12.82 25.08 -19.10
C ASP A 303 -12.53 23.98 -20.13
N ILE A 304 -12.99 22.76 -19.83
CA ILE A 304 -12.60 21.54 -20.56
C ILE A 304 -13.82 20.85 -21.17
N ASP A 305 -13.64 20.26 -22.34
CA ASP A 305 -14.61 19.42 -23.06
C ASP A 305 -14.28 17.93 -22.98
N GLU A 306 -13.16 17.58 -22.33
CA GLU A 306 -12.66 16.22 -22.18
C GLU A 306 -12.51 15.83 -20.69
N PRO A 307 -12.97 14.64 -20.25
CA PRO A 307 -12.95 14.23 -18.85
C PRO A 307 -11.58 13.70 -18.41
N VAL A 308 -10.57 14.58 -18.36
CA VAL A 308 -9.16 14.19 -18.14
C VAL A 308 -8.59 14.60 -16.79
N PHE A 309 -9.22 15.56 -16.10
CA PHE A 309 -8.74 16.04 -14.81
C PHE A 309 -9.54 15.47 -13.64
N PRO A 310 -8.86 14.93 -12.60
CA PRO A 310 -9.56 14.36 -11.47
C PRO A 310 -10.18 15.47 -10.60
N TYR A 311 -11.48 15.37 -10.38
CA TYR A 311 -12.21 16.22 -9.45
C TYR A 311 -12.61 15.41 -8.21
N LYS A 312 -12.51 16.01 -7.02
CA LYS A 312 -12.72 15.30 -5.75
C LYS A 312 -13.80 15.96 -4.90
N THR A 313 -14.82 15.17 -4.59
CA THR A 313 -15.85 15.43 -3.58
C THR A 313 -15.69 14.40 -2.44
N ASP A 314 -16.76 13.69 -2.08
CA ASP A 314 -16.74 12.42 -1.34
C ASP A 314 -16.01 11.29 -2.11
N LYS A 315 -15.95 11.39 -3.44
CA LYS A 315 -15.24 10.47 -4.34
C LYS A 315 -14.41 11.24 -5.37
N VAL A 316 -13.63 10.49 -6.17
CA VAL A 316 -12.91 11.05 -7.31
C VAL A 316 -13.59 10.60 -8.59
N TYR A 317 -13.88 11.56 -9.48
CA TYR A 317 -14.46 11.38 -10.81
C TYR A 317 -13.85 12.39 -11.79
N TYR A 318 -14.21 12.30 -13.07
CA TYR A 318 -13.62 13.10 -14.15
C TYR A 318 -14.71 13.88 -14.90
N PRO A 319 -15.02 15.12 -14.47
CA PRO A 319 -16.05 15.94 -15.11
C PRO A 319 -15.54 16.67 -16.36
N ILE A 320 -16.47 17.33 -17.05
CA ILE A 320 -16.23 18.37 -18.06
C ILE A 320 -16.87 19.70 -17.62
N GLY A 321 -16.59 20.77 -18.36
CA GLY A 321 -17.07 22.13 -18.10
C GLY A 321 -16.04 23.01 -17.39
N ARG A 322 -16.51 24.06 -16.73
CA ARG A 322 -15.69 25.08 -16.08
C ARG A 322 -15.58 24.88 -14.58
N PHE A 323 -14.37 24.73 -14.06
CA PHE A 323 -14.14 24.52 -12.62
C PHE A 323 -12.69 24.81 -12.19
N ILE A 324 -12.49 25.01 -10.88
CA ILE A 324 -11.16 25.17 -10.28
C ILE A 324 -10.57 23.78 -9.98
N THR A 325 -9.30 23.58 -10.31
CA THR A 325 -8.55 22.38 -9.94
C THR A 325 -7.08 22.68 -9.75
N VAL A 326 -6.36 21.76 -9.10
CA VAL A 326 -4.91 21.87 -8.90
C VAL A 326 -4.20 20.82 -9.73
N LEU A 327 -3.44 21.29 -10.72
CA LEU A 327 -2.74 20.46 -11.69
C LEU A 327 -1.23 20.50 -11.46
N THR A 328 -0.55 19.45 -11.92
CA THR A 328 0.92 19.39 -11.96
C THR A 328 1.40 19.47 -13.40
N THR A 329 2.71 19.66 -13.59
CA THR A 329 3.41 19.79 -14.88
C THR A 329 2.76 19.04 -16.06
N PRO A 330 2.58 17.71 -16.03
CA PRO A 330 1.96 16.97 -17.15
C PRO A 330 0.55 17.48 -17.52
N ALA A 331 -0.31 17.63 -16.52
CA ALA A 331 -1.70 18.05 -16.74
C ALA A 331 -1.79 19.53 -17.14
N LEU A 332 -0.90 20.39 -16.61
CA LEU A 332 -0.80 21.79 -17.01
C LEU A 332 -0.38 21.93 -18.48
N LYS A 333 0.62 21.14 -18.93
CA LYS A 333 1.03 21.09 -20.33
C LYS A 333 -0.11 20.65 -21.25
N TYR A 334 -0.87 19.64 -20.85
CA TYR A 334 -2.04 19.19 -21.61
C TYR A 334 -3.16 20.25 -21.66
N ALA A 335 -3.45 20.92 -20.54
CA ALA A 335 -4.45 21.99 -20.51
C ALA A 335 -4.06 23.19 -21.41
N LEU A 336 -2.76 23.54 -21.44
CA LEU A 336 -2.24 24.61 -22.28
C LEU A 336 -2.31 24.28 -23.76
N SER A 337 -1.99 23.04 -24.17
CA SER A 337 -2.07 22.65 -25.59
C SER A 337 -3.49 22.68 -26.15
N LYS A 338 -4.50 22.69 -25.27
CA LYS A 338 -5.93 22.78 -25.60
C LYS A 338 -6.55 24.15 -25.32
N ASN A 339 -5.77 25.14 -24.85
CA ASN A 339 -6.27 26.47 -24.44
C ASN A 339 -7.39 26.41 -23.37
N TRP A 340 -7.33 25.41 -22.49
CA TRP A 340 -8.33 25.20 -21.46
C TRP A 340 -8.11 26.02 -20.19
N ILE A 341 -6.87 26.47 -19.92
CA ILE A 341 -6.59 27.30 -18.75
C ILE A 341 -7.16 28.70 -18.97
N LYS A 342 -8.01 29.16 -18.05
CA LYS A 342 -8.63 30.50 -18.07
C LYS A 342 -8.01 31.45 -17.07
N GLU A 343 -7.50 30.93 -15.95
CA GLU A 343 -6.87 31.71 -14.89
C GLU A 343 -5.84 30.83 -14.14
N VAL A 344 -4.76 31.44 -13.64
CA VAL A 344 -3.75 30.80 -12.79
C VAL A 344 -3.67 31.53 -11.46
N MET A 345 -4.17 30.89 -10.40
CA MET A 345 -4.37 31.53 -9.09
C MET A 345 -3.14 31.40 -8.18
N GLU A 346 -2.59 30.19 -8.08
CA GLU A 346 -1.45 29.87 -7.21
C GLU A 346 -0.48 28.97 -7.98
N THR A 347 0.82 29.21 -7.86
CA THR A 347 1.86 28.46 -8.60
C THR A 347 3.05 28.18 -7.70
N ALA A 348 3.32 26.89 -7.45
CA ALA A 348 4.56 26.41 -6.84
C ALA A 348 5.52 25.91 -7.92
N ILE A 349 6.76 26.41 -7.89
CA ILE A 349 7.76 26.23 -8.94
C ILE A 349 8.98 25.51 -8.36
N TYR A 350 9.40 24.43 -9.03
CA TYR A 350 10.44 23.54 -8.53
C TYR A 350 11.56 23.33 -9.56
N GLU A 351 12.81 23.27 -9.09
CA GLU A 351 13.88 22.58 -9.83
C GLU A 351 13.44 21.12 -10.09
N GLN A 352 13.88 20.54 -11.21
CA GLN A 352 13.47 19.18 -11.59
C GLN A 352 14.60 18.38 -12.23
N GLU A 353 14.65 17.08 -11.92
CA GLU A 353 15.68 16.17 -12.43
C GLU A 353 15.15 14.75 -12.65
N TYR A 354 15.90 13.93 -13.40
CA TYR A 354 15.64 12.48 -13.58
C TYR A 354 16.04 11.66 -12.34
N ILE A 355 15.41 11.93 -11.20
CA ILE A 355 15.83 11.37 -9.92
C ILE A 355 15.62 9.87 -9.77
N PHE A 356 14.76 9.23 -10.58
CA PHE A 356 14.43 7.80 -10.43
C PHE A 356 15.01 6.89 -11.53
N LYS A 357 15.62 7.46 -12.58
CA LYS A 357 16.02 6.70 -13.76
C LYS A 357 16.88 5.48 -13.41
N GLU A 358 17.97 5.68 -12.67
CA GLU A 358 18.86 4.59 -12.26
C GLU A 358 18.20 3.55 -11.35
N TYR A 359 17.31 3.99 -10.45
CA TYR A 359 16.57 3.09 -9.57
C TYR A 359 15.69 2.14 -10.40
N VAL A 360 14.95 2.69 -11.37
CA VAL A 360 14.06 1.90 -12.22
C VAL A 360 14.87 1.00 -13.15
N ASP A 361 15.89 1.54 -13.83
CA ASP A 361 16.76 0.77 -14.73
C ASP A 361 17.34 -0.45 -14.02
N PHE A 362 17.83 -0.27 -12.78
CA PHE A 362 18.37 -1.36 -11.97
C PHE A 362 17.33 -2.43 -11.62
N PHE A 363 16.22 -2.06 -10.98
CA PHE A 363 15.24 -3.05 -10.52
C PHE A 363 14.45 -3.69 -11.67
N TYR A 364 14.20 -2.96 -12.75
CA TYR A 364 13.56 -3.53 -13.94
C TYR A 364 14.50 -4.48 -14.67
N GLY A 365 15.79 -4.15 -14.77
CA GLY A 365 16.83 -5.06 -15.26
C GLY A 365 16.89 -6.35 -14.45
N LEU A 366 16.90 -6.25 -13.11
CA LEU A 366 16.84 -7.41 -12.23
C LEU A 366 15.54 -8.22 -12.38
N LYS A 367 14.39 -7.55 -12.53
CA LYS A 367 13.11 -8.21 -12.79
C LYS A 367 13.19 -9.09 -14.04
N ARG A 368 13.74 -8.57 -15.15
CA ARG A 368 13.94 -9.35 -16.39
C ARG A 368 14.94 -10.48 -16.19
N TYR A 369 16.07 -10.20 -15.53
CA TYR A 369 17.10 -11.19 -15.24
C TYR A 369 16.54 -12.38 -14.44
N TYR A 370 15.82 -12.13 -13.34
CA TYR A 370 15.27 -13.20 -12.50
C TYR A 370 14.07 -13.91 -13.12
N LYS A 371 13.34 -13.26 -14.04
CA LYS A 371 12.35 -13.96 -14.87
C LYS A 371 13.05 -14.97 -15.79
N LYS A 372 14.12 -14.56 -16.48
CA LYS A 372 14.90 -15.44 -17.38
C LYS A 372 15.65 -16.54 -16.63
N ALA A 373 16.14 -16.26 -15.43
CA ALA A 373 16.83 -17.22 -14.58
C ALA A 373 15.87 -18.12 -13.78
N GLU A 374 14.56 -18.07 -14.07
CA GLU A 374 13.52 -18.87 -13.41
C GLU A 374 13.59 -18.79 -11.87
N ASN A 375 13.87 -17.60 -11.34
CA ASN A 375 13.90 -17.33 -9.90
C ASN A 375 12.65 -16.54 -9.51
N PRO A 376 11.51 -17.22 -9.26
CA PRO A 376 10.23 -16.57 -8.98
C PRO A 376 10.28 -15.72 -7.70
N VAL A 377 11.07 -16.11 -6.70
CA VAL A 377 11.21 -15.39 -5.43
C VAL A 377 11.87 -14.02 -5.63
N TYR A 378 13.01 -13.97 -6.31
CA TYR A 378 13.72 -12.71 -6.55
C TYR A 378 13.01 -11.87 -7.61
N TYR A 379 12.38 -12.49 -8.61
CA TYR A 379 11.45 -11.81 -9.51
C TYR A 379 10.34 -11.09 -8.73
N MET A 380 9.68 -11.79 -7.80
CA MET A 380 8.65 -11.24 -6.94
C MET A 380 9.20 -10.07 -6.08
N ILE A 381 10.35 -10.23 -5.44
CA ILE A 381 10.98 -9.17 -4.63
C ILE A 381 11.27 -7.91 -5.46
N THR A 382 11.80 -8.04 -6.68
CA THR A 382 12.08 -6.88 -7.54
C THR A 382 10.82 -6.08 -7.88
N LYS A 383 9.69 -6.76 -8.13
CA LYS A 383 8.40 -6.11 -8.38
C LYS A 383 7.96 -5.25 -7.19
N PHE A 384 8.25 -5.67 -5.96
CA PHE A 384 7.93 -4.87 -4.77
C PHE A 384 8.84 -3.65 -4.61
N PHE A 385 10.12 -3.76 -4.97
CA PHE A 385 11.00 -2.59 -4.95
C PHE A 385 10.53 -1.53 -5.95
N LEU A 386 10.12 -1.92 -7.15
CA LEU A 386 9.58 -1.00 -8.16
C LEU A 386 8.36 -0.22 -7.64
N ASN A 387 7.44 -0.90 -6.94
CA ASN A 387 6.22 -0.28 -6.44
C ASN A 387 6.37 0.42 -5.07
N GLY A 388 7.32 0.00 -4.25
CA GLY A 388 7.42 0.41 -2.84
C GLY A 388 7.90 1.86 -2.63
N LEU A 389 8.58 2.46 -3.61
CA LEU A 389 9.19 3.79 -3.45
C LEU A 389 8.17 4.93 -3.48
N THR A 390 7.17 4.86 -4.36
CA THR A 390 6.28 6.00 -4.70
C THR A 390 5.55 6.56 -3.48
N GLY A 391 4.94 5.68 -2.67
CA GLY A 391 4.14 6.08 -1.52
C GLY A 391 4.92 6.78 -0.40
N LYS A 392 6.26 6.71 -0.39
CA LYS A 392 7.09 7.36 0.64
C LYS A 392 7.12 8.87 0.52
N TRP A 393 7.15 9.37 -0.70
CA TRP A 393 7.15 10.81 -0.97
C TRP A 393 5.87 11.49 -0.48
N GLY A 394 4.74 10.77 -0.51
CA GLY A 394 3.45 11.23 0.01
C GLY A 394 3.15 10.82 1.46
N GLN A 395 4.12 10.31 2.23
CA GLN A 395 3.84 9.73 3.54
C GLN A 395 3.42 10.79 4.58
N ARG A 396 2.32 10.54 5.29
CA ARG A 396 1.97 11.24 6.54
C ARG A 396 2.47 10.47 7.75
N SER A 397 2.80 11.19 8.82
CA SER A 397 3.13 10.63 10.12
C SER A 397 2.07 11.00 11.14
N GLN A 398 1.85 10.11 12.11
CA GLN A 398 1.03 10.37 13.27
C GLN A 398 1.87 10.03 14.48
N LYS A 399 2.02 10.99 15.39
CA LYS A 399 2.79 10.81 16.62
C LYS A 399 1.84 10.39 17.74
N TYR A 400 2.33 9.49 18.58
CA TYR A 400 1.71 9.15 19.86
C TYR A 400 2.41 9.97 20.94
N ILE A 401 1.64 10.77 21.66
CA ILE A 401 2.14 11.58 22.77
C ILE A 401 1.85 10.80 24.04
N GLU A 402 2.88 10.46 24.80
CA GLU A 402 2.71 9.83 26.11
C GLU A 402 2.12 10.85 27.09
N ILE A 403 0.99 10.52 27.71
CA ILE A 403 0.23 11.41 28.60
C ILE A 403 0.03 10.84 30.01
N GLY A 404 0.41 9.58 30.25
CA GLY A 404 0.27 8.98 31.57
C GLY A 404 0.70 7.52 31.62
N GLU A 405 0.58 6.95 32.81
CA GLU A 405 0.81 5.53 33.07
C GLU A 405 -0.53 4.80 33.23
N CYS A 406 -0.54 3.51 32.94
CA CYS A 406 -1.68 2.64 33.19
C CYS A 406 -1.18 1.28 33.68
N ASN A 407 -2.09 0.40 34.08
CA ASN A 407 -1.67 -0.95 34.43
C ASN A 407 -1.06 -1.66 33.20
N SER A 408 -0.08 -2.53 33.42
CA SER A 408 0.64 -3.19 32.33
C SER A 408 -0.24 -4.13 31.49
N TRP A 409 -1.39 -4.53 32.03
CA TRP A 409 -2.40 -5.36 31.35
C TRP A 409 -3.45 -4.54 30.59
N GLU A 410 -3.49 -3.21 30.74
CA GLU A 410 -4.42 -2.38 29.97
C GLU A 410 -4.04 -2.38 28.49
N TYR A 411 -5.07 -2.58 27.67
CA TYR A 411 -4.96 -2.78 26.23
C TYR A 411 -6.24 -2.32 25.54
N SER A 412 -6.43 -1.00 25.44
CA SER A 412 -7.65 -0.38 24.94
C SER A 412 -7.38 0.84 24.06
N ILE A 413 -8.39 1.20 23.27
CA ILE A 413 -8.46 2.47 22.55
C ILE A 413 -9.80 3.11 22.91
N GLU A 414 -9.75 4.32 23.44
CA GLU A 414 -10.91 5.07 23.93
C GLU A 414 -10.96 6.45 23.25
N GLU A 415 -12.17 6.94 22.96
CA GLU A 415 -12.38 8.32 22.52
C GLU A 415 -12.73 9.14 23.75
N ILE A 416 -11.92 10.16 24.04
CA ILE A 416 -12.09 11.07 25.17
C ILE A 416 -12.60 12.40 24.65
N GLY A 417 -13.59 12.96 25.34
CA GLY A 417 -14.10 14.30 25.12
C GLY A 417 -13.94 15.11 26.38
N ASP A 418 -13.36 16.30 26.25
CA ASP A 418 -13.31 17.29 27.31
C ASP A 418 -14.52 18.23 27.15
N LEU A 419 -15.36 18.30 28.19
CA LEU A 419 -16.62 19.04 28.14
C LEU A 419 -16.41 20.56 28.16
N ASP A 420 -15.31 21.02 28.75
CA ASP A 420 -15.03 22.44 28.95
C ASP A 420 -14.38 23.06 27.70
N THR A 421 -13.46 22.33 27.08
CA THR A 421 -12.74 22.76 25.87
C THR A 421 -13.42 22.34 24.58
N HIS A 422 -14.40 21.43 24.66
CA HIS A 422 -15.00 20.72 23.53
C HIS A 422 -13.99 19.97 22.64
N GLU A 423 -12.78 19.70 23.15
CA GLU A 423 -11.80 18.88 22.46
C GLU A 423 -12.18 17.41 22.50
N ARG A 424 -11.89 16.70 21.40
CA ARG A 424 -11.98 15.23 21.33
C ARG A 424 -10.64 14.65 20.90
N TRP A 425 -10.21 13.57 21.52
CA TRP A 425 -9.02 12.83 21.11
C TRP A 425 -9.13 11.34 21.39
N THR A 426 -8.30 10.56 20.71
CA THR A 426 -8.18 9.13 20.94
C THR A 426 -7.04 8.85 21.93
N GLU A 427 -7.32 8.09 22.97
CA GLU A 427 -6.32 7.53 23.88
C GLU A 427 -6.05 6.05 23.58
N ILE A 428 -4.79 5.65 23.69
CA ILE A 428 -4.34 4.27 23.53
C ILE A 428 -3.63 3.85 24.80
N ARG A 429 -4.18 2.83 25.47
CA ARG A 429 -3.57 2.23 26.66
C ARG A 429 -2.86 0.96 26.23
N ILE A 430 -1.53 0.91 26.34
CA ILE A 430 -0.73 -0.24 25.92
C ILE A 430 0.64 -0.26 26.61
N GLY A 431 1.02 -1.42 27.15
CA GLY A 431 2.35 -1.63 27.71
C GLY A 431 2.65 -0.78 28.94
N GLY A 432 1.61 -0.50 29.75
CA GLY A 432 1.70 0.28 30.98
C GLY A 432 1.71 1.80 30.80
N LYS A 433 1.35 2.28 29.60
CA LYS A 433 1.33 3.71 29.27
C LYS A 433 0.06 4.10 28.53
N ILE A 434 -0.32 5.35 28.71
CA ILE A 434 -1.41 6.02 27.99
C ILE A 434 -0.81 6.96 26.95
N TYR A 435 -1.25 6.82 25.72
CA TYR A 435 -0.83 7.67 24.60
C TYR A 435 -2.03 8.40 24.00
N ARG A 436 -1.92 9.71 23.82
CA ARG A 436 -2.83 10.52 22.99
C ARG A 436 -2.42 10.42 21.52
N GLU A 437 -3.36 10.11 20.64
CA GLU A 437 -3.13 10.21 19.20
C GLU A 437 -3.03 11.67 18.78
N GLY A 438 -1.84 12.07 18.31
CA GLY A 438 -1.64 13.37 17.68
C GLY A 438 -2.35 13.47 16.33
N LYS A 439 -2.50 14.70 15.84
CA LYS A 439 -3.01 14.97 14.49
C LYS A 439 -2.07 14.37 13.43
N LYS A 440 -2.64 13.91 12.32
CA LYS A 440 -1.84 13.48 11.16
C LYS A 440 -1.14 14.70 10.57
N GLN A 441 0.18 14.61 10.46
CA GLN A 441 1.04 15.65 9.92
C GLN A 441 1.91 15.08 8.80
N GLU A 442 2.54 15.96 8.02
CA GLU A 442 3.52 15.52 7.04
C GLU A 442 4.69 14.78 7.69
N SER A 443 5.17 13.73 7.02
CA SER A 443 6.36 13.03 7.51
C SER A 443 7.61 13.87 7.25
N PHE A 444 8.68 13.59 8.02
CA PHE A 444 9.90 14.38 7.98
C PHE A 444 10.47 14.47 6.55
N ASP A 445 10.69 13.32 5.91
CA ASP A 445 11.25 13.21 4.56
C ASP A 445 10.21 13.25 3.42
N SER A 446 8.92 13.60 3.68
CA SER A 446 7.93 13.67 2.58
C SER A 446 8.22 14.82 1.62
N PHE A 447 7.90 14.64 0.34
CA PHE A 447 7.86 15.71 -0.64
C PHE A 447 6.68 15.43 -1.58
N VAL A 448 5.55 16.09 -1.32
CA VAL A 448 4.26 15.68 -1.89
C VAL A 448 4.21 15.99 -3.39
N ALA A 449 4.84 17.07 -3.84
CA ALA A 449 5.00 17.39 -5.25
C ALA A 449 5.52 16.21 -6.08
N ILE A 450 6.52 15.47 -5.59
CA ILE A 450 7.10 14.32 -6.29
C ILE A 450 6.04 13.24 -6.55
N VAL A 451 5.30 12.81 -5.52
CA VAL A 451 4.28 11.75 -5.70
C VAL A 451 3.09 12.24 -6.51
N ALA A 452 2.73 13.52 -6.41
CA ALA A 452 1.68 14.12 -7.22
C ALA A 452 2.04 14.11 -8.71
N HIS A 453 3.30 14.43 -9.06
CA HIS A 453 3.80 14.35 -10.43
C HIS A 453 3.84 12.90 -10.92
N ILE A 454 4.31 11.94 -10.11
CA ILE A 454 4.32 10.51 -10.47
C ILE A 454 2.92 10.03 -10.86
N THR A 455 1.91 10.32 -10.04
CA THR A 455 0.55 9.86 -10.34
C THR A 455 -0.09 10.63 -11.47
N ALA A 456 0.26 11.91 -11.68
CA ALA A 456 -0.23 12.69 -12.81
C ALA A 456 0.31 12.19 -14.15
N PHE A 457 1.62 11.91 -14.24
CA PHE A 457 2.20 11.28 -15.44
C PHE A 457 1.57 9.90 -15.70
N ALA A 458 1.32 9.11 -14.65
CA ALA A 458 0.65 7.81 -14.80
C ALA A 458 -0.77 7.95 -15.37
N ARG A 459 -1.56 8.93 -14.87
CA ARG A 459 -2.89 9.22 -15.41
C ARG A 459 -2.83 9.69 -16.86
N GLU A 460 -1.92 10.60 -17.18
CA GLU A 460 -1.76 11.13 -18.55
C GLU A 460 -1.40 10.00 -19.54
N HIS A 461 -0.51 9.08 -19.15
CA HIS A 461 -0.16 7.91 -19.97
C HIS A 461 -1.39 7.05 -20.26
N THR A 462 -2.15 6.69 -19.23
CA THR A 462 -3.38 5.89 -19.38
C THR A 462 -4.45 6.62 -20.21
N ILE A 463 -4.56 7.94 -20.08
CA ILE A 463 -5.44 8.78 -20.91
C ILE A 463 -5.00 8.71 -22.38
N LYS A 464 -3.71 8.91 -22.68
CA LYS A 464 -3.20 8.80 -24.07
C LYS A 464 -3.53 7.45 -24.70
N LEU A 465 -3.37 6.35 -23.94
CA LEU A 465 -3.74 5.02 -24.40
C LEU A 465 -5.25 4.90 -24.67
N ARG A 466 -6.11 5.44 -23.80
CA ARG A 466 -7.57 5.47 -24.03
C ARG A 466 -7.93 6.19 -25.32
N TYR A 467 -7.32 7.34 -25.59
CA TYR A 467 -7.60 8.10 -26.80
C TYR A 467 -7.04 7.40 -28.04
N LYS A 468 -5.86 6.78 -27.94
CA LYS A 468 -5.29 5.96 -29.03
C LYS A 468 -6.20 4.77 -29.36
N ALA A 469 -6.76 4.10 -28.36
CA ALA A 469 -7.73 3.02 -28.56
C ALA A 469 -9.04 3.50 -29.22
N GLY A 470 -9.37 4.79 -29.11
CA GLY A 470 -10.70 5.31 -29.34
C GLY A 470 -11.52 5.25 -28.06
N VAL A 471 -12.12 6.38 -27.70
CA VAL A 471 -12.84 6.57 -26.44
C VAL A 471 -14.08 5.68 -26.35
N GLU A 472 -14.69 5.37 -27.50
CA GLU A 472 -15.84 4.48 -27.67
C GLU A 472 -15.46 3.00 -27.56
N ASN A 473 -14.19 2.67 -27.79
CA ASN A 473 -13.67 1.30 -27.75
C ASN A 473 -13.07 0.94 -26.38
N THR A 474 -13.14 1.85 -25.40
CA THR A 474 -12.59 1.67 -24.05
C THR A 474 -13.71 1.68 -23.01
N PHE A 475 -13.95 0.54 -22.38
CA PHE A 475 -15.13 0.33 -21.52
C PHE A 475 -14.83 0.51 -20.02
N TYR A 476 -13.60 0.26 -19.60
CA TYR A 476 -13.21 0.34 -18.18
C TYR A 476 -11.71 0.59 -18.01
N ILE A 477 -11.34 1.34 -16.96
CA ILE A 477 -9.95 1.58 -16.56
C ILE A 477 -9.76 1.37 -15.06
N ASP A 478 -8.70 0.67 -14.65
CA ASP A 478 -8.23 0.58 -13.25
C ASP A 478 -6.72 0.79 -13.19
N THR A 479 -6.31 2.05 -13.01
CA THR A 479 -4.94 2.57 -12.91
C THR A 479 -4.13 2.40 -14.20
N ASP A 480 -3.67 1.18 -14.46
CA ASP A 480 -2.75 0.78 -15.51
C ASP A 480 -3.38 -0.19 -16.53
N SER A 481 -4.61 -0.64 -16.30
CA SER A 481 -5.33 -1.49 -17.24
C SER A 481 -6.49 -0.81 -17.96
N LEU A 482 -6.73 -1.25 -19.21
CA LEU A 482 -7.85 -0.85 -20.04
C LEU A 482 -8.61 -2.11 -20.50
N THR A 483 -9.93 -2.09 -20.41
CA THR A 483 -10.81 -3.04 -21.11
C THR A 483 -11.22 -2.46 -22.45
N VAL A 484 -10.86 -3.13 -23.53
CA VAL A 484 -11.13 -2.70 -24.92
C VAL A 484 -11.76 -3.81 -25.75
N ASN A 485 -12.45 -3.45 -26.83
CA ASN A 485 -12.88 -4.41 -27.85
C ASN A 485 -11.77 -4.65 -28.90
N GLU A 486 -12.08 -5.43 -29.94
CA GLU A 486 -11.15 -5.74 -31.04
C GLU A 486 -10.62 -4.46 -31.72
N LYS A 487 -11.49 -3.52 -32.07
CA LYS A 487 -11.08 -2.27 -32.72
C LYS A 487 -10.12 -1.47 -31.84
N GLY A 488 -10.44 -1.30 -30.56
CA GLY A 488 -9.57 -0.62 -29.61
C GLY A 488 -8.23 -1.31 -29.42
N TYR A 489 -8.22 -2.64 -29.40
CA TYR A 489 -6.99 -3.44 -29.35
C TYR A 489 -6.12 -3.23 -30.59
N LEU A 490 -6.69 -3.28 -31.79
CA LEU A 490 -5.96 -3.07 -33.05
C LEU A 490 -5.36 -1.66 -33.14
N ASN A 491 -6.06 -0.64 -32.63
CA ASN A 491 -5.54 0.72 -32.55
C ASN A 491 -4.34 0.84 -31.59
N LEU A 492 -4.24 -0.06 -30.61
CA LEU A 492 -3.15 -0.10 -29.63
C LEU A 492 -1.98 -1.00 -30.05
N LYS A 493 -1.99 -1.58 -31.26
CA LYS A 493 -1.00 -2.58 -31.69
C LYS A 493 0.46 -2.15 -31.50
N ASP A 494 0.77 -0.87 -31.76
CA ASP A 494 2.14 -0.34 -31.69
C ASP A 494 2.56 -0.02 -30.24
N GLU A 495 1.65 -0.15 -29.28
CA GLU A 495 1.92 -0.03 -27.84
C GLU A 495 2.00 -1.40 -27.16
N LEU A 496 1.89 -2.51 -27.89
CA LEU A 496 1.87 -3.86 -27.32
C LEU A 496 3.29 -4.47 -27.28
N ASP A 497 3.73 -4.84 -26.09
CA ASP A 497 4.88 -5.71 -25.89
C ASP A 497 4.75 -6.39 -24.52
N GLU A 498 4.95 -7.71 -24.46
CA GLU A 498 4.75 -8.49 -23.25
C GLU A 498 5.74 -8.12 -22.13
N PHE A 499 6.91 -7.56 -22.45
CA PHE A 499 8.00 -7.37 -21.50
C PHE A 499 8.56 -5.95 -21.43
N GLU A 500 8.31 -5.10 -22.42
CA GLU A 500 8.87 -3.76 -22.49
C GLU A 500 8.23 -2.83 -21.46
N LEU A 501 9.06 -2.01 -20.79
CA LEU A 501 8.63 -1.13 -19.71
C LEU A 501 7.70 -0.03 -20.25
N GLY A 502 6.44 -0.05 -19.81
CA GLY A 502 5.42 0.93 -20.19
C GLY A 502 4.61 0.58 -21.43
N MET A 503 4.95 -0.51 -22.11
CA MET A 503 4.09 -1.09 -23.15
C MET A 503 2.96 -1.91 -22.51
N LEU A 504 1.93 -2.17 -23.30
CA LEU A 504 0.75 -2.95 -22.93
C LEU A 504 1.01 -4.44 -23.13
N GLN A 505 0.66 -5.23 -22.12
CA GLN A 505 0.55 -6.68 -22.21
C GLN A 505 -0.93 -7.08 -22.19
N VAL A 506 -1.31 -8.12 -22.93
CA VAL A 506 -2.66 -8.70 -22.83
C VAL A 506 -2.72 -9.57 -21.57
N GLN A 507 -3.65 -9.28 -20.66
CA GLN A 507 -3.85 -10.06 -19.43
C GLN A 507 -4.97 -11.08 -19.57
N GLU A 508 -6.08 -10.68 -20.20
CA GLU A 508 -7.29 -11.49 -20.30
C GLU A 508 -7.97 -11.26 -21.65
N VAL A 509 -8.61 -12.31 -22.16
CA VAL A 509 -9.43 -12.30 -23.37
C VAL A 509 -10.75 -12.99 -23.05
N ALA A 510 -11.87 -12.38 -23.40
CA ALA A 510 -13.19 -12.94 -23.16
C ALA A 510 -14.18 -12.49 -24.23
N ASN A 511 -15.16 -13.33 -24.52
CA ASN A 511 -16.33 -12.98 -25.34
C ASN A 511 -17.49 -12.41 -24.50
N ARG A 512 -17.35 -12.36 -23.17
CA ARG A 512 -18.36 -11.82 -22.27
C ARG A 512 -17.72 -11.09 -21.10
N VAL A 513 -18.08 -9.82 -20.94
CA VAL A 513 -17.63 -8.96 -19.82
C VAL A 513 -18.85 -8.27 -19.22
N GLU A 514 -18.98 -8.34 -17.89
CA GLU A 514 -20.01 -7.62 -17.15
C GLU A 514 -19.35 -6.57 -16.25
N ILE A 515 -19.65 -5.30 -16.46
CA ILE A 515 -19.13 -4.19 -15.65
C ILE A 515 -20.27 -3.65 -14.81
N ARG A 516 -20.16 -3.78 -13.48
CA ARG A 516 -21.17 -3.31 -12.51
C ARG A 516 -20.73 -2.03 -11.80
N GLY A 517 -19.46 -1.65 -11.92
CA GLY A 517 -18.91 -0.40 -11.43
C GLY A 517 -17.42 -0.49 -11.09
N SER A 518 -16.93 0.50 -10.34
CA SER A 518 -15.53 0.57 -9.91
C SER A 518 -15.09 -0.64 -9.08
N LYS A 519 -14.22 -1.47 -9.66
CA LYS A 519 -13.70 -2.74 -9.08
C LYS A 519 -14.80 -3.76 -8.79
N ASP A 520 -15.89 -3.71 -9.55
CA ASP A 520 -16.98 -4.69 -9.54
C ASP A 520 -17.28 -5.10 -10.99
N TYR A 521 -16.69 -6.21 -11.42
CA TYR A 521 -16.84 -6.73 -12.78
C TYR A 521 -16.60 -8.24 -12.83
N LYS A 522 -17.10 -8.85 -13.91
CA LYS A 522 -16.80 -10.23 -14.31
C LYS A 522 -16.24 -10.21 -15.73
N PHE A 523 -15.06 -10.77 -15.93
CA PHE A 523 -14.36 -10.83 -17.21
C PHE A 523 -14.13 -12.31 -17.55
N GLY A 524 -14.94 -12.87 -18.45
CA GLY A 524 -15.04 -14.32 -18.61
C GLY A 524 -15.39 -15.00 -17.28
N ASP A 525 -14.54 -15.93 -16.82
CA ASP A 525 -14.71 -16.61 -15.53
C ASP A 525 -14.14 -15.84 -14.34
N LYS A 526 -13.34 -14.80 -14.58
CA LYS A 526 -12.70 -14.04 -13.51
C LYS A 526 -13.65 -12.99 -12.97
N GLU A 527 -14.01 -13.16 -11.71
CA GLU A 527 -14.85 -12.19 -11.00
C GLU A 527 -14.03 -11.37 -9.99
N LYS A 528 -14.23 -10.05 -10.01
CA LYS A 528 -13.67 -9.11 -9.04
C LYS A 528 -14.81 -8.30 -8.46
N ILE A 529 -15.05 -8.44 -7.16
CA ILE A 529 -16.07 -7.67 -6.44
C ILE A 529 -15.41 -6.91 -5.29
N LYS A 530 -15.51 -5.57 -5.33
CA LYS A 530 -14.87 -4.69 -4.36
C LYS A 530 -15.31 -5.01 -2.94
N GLY A 531 -14.34 -5.41 -2.12
CA GLY A 531 -14.55 -5.65 -0.69
C GLY A 531 -15.19 -7.00 -0.34
N ILE A 532 -15.46 -7.85 -1.33
CA ILE A 532 -15.89 -9.23 -1.14
C ILE A 532 -14.69 -10.16 -1.31
N ARG A 533 -14.57 -11.18 -0.45
CA ARG A 533 -13.48 -12.17 -0.53
C ARG A 533 -13.83 -13.29 -1.50
N LYS A 534 -12.82 -13.98 -2.03
CA LYS A 534 -13.01 -15.13 -2.94
C LYS A 534 -13.78 -16.29 -2.29
N ASP A 535 -13.65 -16.46 -0.98
CA ASP A 535 -14.31 -17.48 -0.16
C ASP A 535 -15.64 -17.01 0.46
N ALA A 536 -16.15 -15.84 0.05
CA ALA A 536 -17.42 -15.34 0.56
C ALA A 536 -18.60 -16.15 0.02
N VAL A 537 -19.57 -16.45 0.88
CA VAL A 537 -20.79 -17.18 0.52
C VAL A 537 -21.82 -16.19 0.02
N TYR A 538 -22.30 -16.37 -1.21
CA TYR A 538 -23.40 -15.57 -1.76
C TYR A 538 -24.71 -15.97 -1.10
N LEU A 539 -25.44 -14.99 -0.57
CA LEU A 539 -26.72 -15.18 0.14
C LEU A 539 -27.93 -14.76 -0.70
N GLY A 540 -27.74 -14.36 -1.96
CA GLY A 540 -28.79 -13.74 -2.78
C GLY A 540 -28.89 -12.22 -2.58
N ASN A 541 -29.61 -11.53 -3.47
CA ASN A 541 -29.94 -10.10 -3.37
C ASN A 541 -28.72 -9.18 -3.11
N ASN A 542 -27.61 -9.43 -3.82
CA ASN A 542 -26.34 -8.71 -3.65
C ASN A 542 -25.76 -8.78 -2.23
N GLN A 543 -26.10 -9.82 -1.46
CA GLN A 543 -25.58 -10.06 -0.12
C GLN A 543 -24.54 -11.18 -0.11
N TYR A 544 -23.45 -10.94 0.62
CA TYR A 544 -22.35 -11.88 0.78
C TYR A 544 -22.02 -12.03 2.26
N SER A 545 -21.93 -13.27 2.74
CA SER A 545 -21.43 -13.61 4.07
C SER A 545 -19.95 -13.95 3.98
N GLN A 546 -19.14 -13.33 4.83
CA GLN A 546 -17.70 -13.61 4.90
C GLN A 546 -17.18 -13.47 6.32
N LEU A 547 -16.08 -14.17 6.61
CA LEU A 547 -15.37 -14.02 7.87
C LEU A 547 -14.50 -12.76 7.83
N HIS A 548 -14.62 -11.93 8.86
CA HIS A 548 -13.83 -10.74 9.08
C HIS A 548 -12.91 -10.95 10.28
N PHE A 549 -11.61 -11.01 10.01
CA PHE A 549 -10.57 -11.06 11.04
C PHE A 549 -10.43 -9.68 11.68
N MET A 550 -10.73 -9.59 12.97
CA MET A 550 -10.57 -8.33 13.69
C MET A 550 -9.09 -8.00 13.86
N LYS A 551 -8.69 -6.82 13.37
CA LYS A 551 -7.34 -6.30 13.57
C LYS A 551 -7.17 -5.73 14.96
N THR A 552 -5.93 -5.65 15.43
CA THR A 552 -5.55 -5.25 16.79
C THR A 552 -6.26 -4.00 17.29
N ARG A 553 -6.27 -2.91 16.52
CA ARG A 553 -6.94 -1.67 16.94
C ARG A 553 -8.45 -1.85 17.12
N SER A 554 -9.10 -2.64 16.26
CA SER A 554 -10.52 -2.95 16.42
C SER A 554 -10.78 -3.77 17.67
N MET A 555 -9.90 -4.71 18.01
CA MET A 555 -9.98 -5.47 19.26
C MET A 555 -9.79 -4.57 20.49
N MET A 556 -8.82 -3.65 20.46
CA MET A 556 -8.58 -2.68 21.54
C MET A 556 -9.79 -1.77 21.78
N ARG A 557 -10.47 -1.31 20.73
CA ARG A 557 -11.71 -0.51 20.87
C ARG A 557 -12.86 -1.26 21.52
N LEU A 558 -12.88 -2.59 21.42
CA LEU A 558 -13.88 -3.43 22.07
C LEU A 558 -13.43 -3.90 23.46
N GLY A 559 -12.26 -3.45 23.96
CA GLY A 559 -11.68 -3.93 25.22
C GLY A 559 -11.25 -5.40 25.20
N ILE A 560 -11.07 -5.98 24.01
CA ILE A 560 -10.79 -7.41 23.85
C ILE A 560 -9.29 -7.63 23.90
N GLN A 561 -8.88 -8.54 24.79
CA GLN A 561 -7.47 -8.87 25.03
C GLN A 561 -7.19 -10.37 24.90
N ASN A 562 -5.92 -10.68 24.56
CA ASN A 562 -5.30 -12.00 24.68
C ASN A 562 -6.00 -13.16 23.95
N ARG A 563 -6.80 -12.82 22.94
CA ARG A 563 -7.49 -13.74 22.04
C ARG A 563 -7.64 -13.08 20.67
N ALA A 564 -7.57 -13.87 19.61
CA ALA A 564 -7.94 -13.38 18.29
C ALA A 564 -9.45 -13.60 18.07
N ILE A 565 -10.05 -12.72 17.26
CA ILE A 565 -11.48 -12.75 16.97
C ILE A 565 -11.73 -12.71 15.48
N MET A 566 -12.63 -13.59 15.05
CA MET A 566 -13.26 -13.53 13.75
C MET A 566 -14.75 -13.26 13.93
N ARG A 567 -15.33 -12.49 13.01
CA ARG A 567 -16.79 -12.25 13.00
C ARG A 567 -17.33 -12.55 11.62
N ARG A 568 -18.42 -13.30 11.54
CA ARG A 568 -19.17 -13.42 10.28
C ARG A 568 -19.92 -12.11 10.04
N VAL A 569 -19.67 -11.48 8.89
CA VAL A 569 -20.31 -10.24 8.49
C VAL A 569 -21.04 -10.44 7.17
N THR A 570 -22.25 -9.90 7.10
CA THR A 570 -23.02 -9.81 5.85
C THR A 570 -22.77 -8.45 5.21
N LYS A 571 -22.34 -8.44 3.96
CA LYS A 571 -22.15 -7.24 3.16
C LYS A 571 -23.21 -7.18 2.08
N LYS A 572 -23.97 -6.09 2.04
CA LYS A 572 -24.92 -5.79 0.97
C LYS A 572 -24.29 -4.79 0.00
N LEU A 573 -24.16 -5.17 -1.26
CA LEU A 573 -23.63 -4.31 -2.31
C LEU A 573 -24.76 -3.50 -2.93
N LYS A 574 -24.56 -2.17 -3.05
CA LYS A 574 -25.53 -1.29 -3.71
C LYS A 574 -25.51 -1.46 -5.24
N ARG A 575 -24.34 -1.71 -5.83
CA ARG A 575 -24.11 -1.81 -7.29
C ARG A 575 -24.71 -0.64 -8.08
N VAL A 576 -24.46 0.58 -7.57
CA VAL A 576 -24.81 1.82 -8.26
C VAL A 576 -23.51 2.50 -8.66
N TYR A 577 -23.40 2.86 -9.94
CA TYR A 577 -22.30 3.68 -10.44
C TYR A 577 -22.69 5.16 -10.39
N ASP A 578 -21.87 5.97 -9.73
CA ASP A 578 -22.23 7.34 -9.33
C ASP A 578 -21.10 8.35 -9.59
N LYS A 579 -20.28 8.08 -10.61
CA LYS A 579 -19.20 8.94 -11.08
C LYS A 579 -19.45 9.55 -12.47
N GLY A 580 -20.61 9.27 -13.05
CA GLY A 580 -21.09 9.76 -14.33
C GLY A 580 -22.55 9.36 -14.52
N LYS A 581 -23.18 9.87 -15.58
CA LYS A 581 -24.55 9.51 -15.97
C LYS A 581 -24.53 8.25 -16.82
N VAL A 582 -25.06 7.16 -16.30
CA VAL A 582 -25.25 5.91 -17.06
C VAL A 582 -26.43 6.10 -18.02
N LEU A 583 -26.20 5.92 -19.31
CA LEU A 583 -27.23 5.96 -20.36
C LEU A 583 -27.98 4.62 -20.45
N GLU A 584 -29.11 4.61 -21.15
CA GLU A 584 -29.86 3.38 -21.44
C GLU A 584 -29.02 2.35 -22.22
N SER A 585 -28.08 2.83 -23.04
CA SER A 585 -27.12 1.99 -23.76
C SER A 585 -26.02 1.39 -22.88
N GLY A 586 -25.98 1.73 -21.59
CA GLY A 586 -24.92 1.33 -20.65
C GLY A 586 -23.69 2.25 -20.69
N PHE A 587 -23.47 3.02 -21.74
CA PHE A 587 -22.37 3.99 -21.79
C PHE A 587 -22.49 5.08 -20.71
N VAL A 588 -21.36 5.51 -20.19
CA VAL A 588 -21.28 6.51 -19.11
C VAL A 588 -20.85 7.84 -19.67
N GLN A 589 -21.71 8.86 -19.52
CA GLN A 589 -21.36 10.25 -19.80
C GLN A 589 -20.73 10.91 -18.55
N PRO A 590 -19.66 11.71 -18.71
CA PRO A 590 -19.11 12.48 -17.60
C PRO A 590 -20.12 13.52 -17.13
N TYR A 591 -20.07 13.87 -15.84
CA TYR A 591 -20.84 15.00 -15.34
C TYR A 591 -20.30 16.31 -15.93
N THR A 592 -21.20 17.20 -16.36
CA THR A 592 -20.87 18.59 -16.65
C THR A 592 -21.04 19.40 -15.38
N LEU A 593 -19.98 20.03 -14.89
CA LEU A 593 -20.09 20.89 -13.73
C LEU A 593 -20.77 22.21 -14.11
N PRO A 594 -21.74 22.70 -13.32
CA PRO A 594 -22.35 24.02 -13.55
C PRO A 594 -21.32 25.13 -13.47
N ALA A 595 -21.47 26.16 -14.31
CA ALA A 595 -20.52 27.27 -14.42
C ALA A 595 -20.33 28.04 -13.09
N ASP A 596 -21.35 28.03 -12.23
CA ASP A 596 -21.42 28.75 -10.97
C ASP A 596 -20.55 28.13 -9.86
N LEU A 597 -20.17 26.85 -10.01
CA LEU A 597 -19.19 26.21 -9.12
C LEU A 597 -17.76 26.75 -9.32
N ALA A 598 -17.50 27.51 -10.39
CA ALA A 598 -16.23 28.19 -10.57
C ALA A 598 -15.94 29.24 -9.48
N PHE A 599 -16.97 29.68 -8.73
CA PHE A 599 -16.87 30.73 -7.70
C PHE A 599 -17.08 30.20 -6.27
N LEU A 600 -17.32 28.90 -6.09
CA LEU A 600 -17.66 28.28 -4.81
C LEU A 600 -16.66 27.19 -4.42
N THR A 601 -15.37 27.53 -4.26
CA THR A 601 -14.42 26.77 -3.43
C THR A 601 -13.28 27.64 -2.96
#